data_AF-A0A944C934-F1
#
_entry.id   AF-A0A944C934-F1
#
_cell.length_a   1.000
_cell.length_b   1.000
_cell.length_c   1.000
_cell.angle_alpha   90.00
_cell.angle_beta   90.00
_cell.angle_gamma   90.00
#
_symmetry.space_group_name_H-M   'P 1'
#
loop_
_entity.id
_entity.type
_entity.pdbx_description
1 polymer ?
#
loop_
_entity_poly.entity_id
_entity_poly.type
_entity_poly.pdbx_seq_one_letter_code
_entity_poly.pdbx_strand_id
1 'polypeptide(L)'
;MIAESTLQGIVDALKAGQTPSVDPQLVPCFSAAALEHSPIIRQEHLHQILAGLTQDDIPALERAIASLRVNDQAWLGFKIVYDAQACMRPDNQSFDLGPSEDDKSTLFFANESKDIVCSRPWNKRDRKQMLDCTRGPSMHVDQFEGVTWCSVPLFSTQRAVIYGAGEVSTFLERYCQDCGFTTLVIDDDPAFLTQERFPASERVFVNADWSDLSKVELTEDDYC
;
A
#
# COMPACT_ATOMS: atom_id res chain seq x y z
N MET A 1 1.55 0.38 7.09
CA MET A 1 1.83 1.73 6.58
C MET A 1 3.33 1.97 6.59
N ILE A 2 3.88 2.76 5.68
CA ILE A 2 5.28 3.23 5.75
C ILE A 2 5.42 4.34 6.80
N ALA A 3 6.50 4.33 7.58
CA ALA A 3 6.72 5.34 8.61
C ALA A 3 7.21 6.67 8.02
N GLU A 4 6.81 7.79 8.64
CA GLU A 4 7.28 9.13 8.26
C GLU A 4 8.81 9.23 8.34
N SER A 5 9.42 8.67 9.38
CA SER A 5 10.88 8.66 9.57
C SER A 5 11.62 7.94 8.43
N THR A 6 11.02 6.89 7.86
CA THR A 6 11.58 6.19 6.70
C THR A 6 11.63 7.12 5.49
N LEU A 7 10.53 7.82 5.19
CA LEU A 7 10.47 8.77 4.07
C LEU A 7 11.41 9.96 4.29
N GLN A 8 11.49 10.48 5.53
CA GLN A 8 12.41 11.56 5.87
C GLN A 8 13.86 11.15 5.65
N GLY A 9 14.25 9.93 6.02
CA GLY A 9 15.59 9.40 5.76
C GLY A 9 15.94 9.34 4.26
N ILE A 10 14.97 9.00 3.40
CA ILE A 10 15.14 9.06 1.93
C ILE A 10 15.38 10.50 1.49
N VAL A 11 14.55 11.44 1.94
CA VAL A 11 14.67 12.87 1.60
C VAL A 11 16.03 13.43 2.02
N ASP A 12 16.48 13.11 3.24
CA ASP A 12 17.75 13.60 3.77
C ASP A 12 18.94 13.06 2.98
N ALA A 13 18.91 11.77 2.59
CA ALA A 13 19.93 11.17 1.72
C ALA A 13 19.97 11.87 0.35
N LEU A 14 18.83 12.10 -0.28
CA LEU A 14 18.76 12.79 -1.58
C LEU A 14 19.26 14.25 -1.49
N LYS A 15 18.91 14.98 -0.42
CA LYS A 15 19.43 16.34 -0.15
C LYS A 15 20.94 16.34 0.04
N ALA A 16 21.49 15.28 0.63
CA ALA A 16 22.95 15.08 0.76
C ALA A 16 23.63 14.55 -0.52
N GLY A 17 22.89 14.30 -1.60
CA GLY A 17 23.42 13.72 -2.84
C GLY A 17 23.83 12.25 -2.70
N GLN A 18 23.26 11.54 -1.72
CA GLN A 18 23.53 10.14 -1.43
C GLN A 18 22.40 9.26 -1.97
N THR A 19 22.73 8.02 -2.33
CA THR A 19 21.73 7.01 -2.66
C THR A 19 20.99 6.58 -1.39
N PRO A 20 19.65 6.70 -1.34
CA PRO A 20 18.87 6.23 -0.20
C PRO A 20 18.98 4.71 0.00
N SER A 21 18.92 4.26 1.25
CA SER A 21 18.86 2.86 1.60
C SER A 21 17.75 2.65 2.62
N VAL A 22 16.87 1.69 2.36
CA VAL A 22 15.70 1.37 3.18
C VAL A 22 15.59 -0.14 3.28
N ASP A 23 15.33 -0.65 4.49
CA ASP A 23 14.98 -2.06 4.68
C ASP A 23 13.63 -2.34 3.98
N PRO A 24 13.56 -3.30 3.05
CA PRO A 24 12.31 -3.67 2.38
C PRO A 24 11.14 -3.99 3.32
N GLN A 25 11.41 -4.46 4.56
CA GLN A 25 10.34 -4.70 5.54
C GLN A 25 9.63 -3.43 6.00
N LEU A 26 10.26 -2.26 5.85
CA LEU A 26 9.68 -0.96 6.19
C LEU A 26 8.80 -0.38 5.07
N VAL A 27 8.77 -1.02 3.90
CA VAL A 27 7.93 -0.63 2.77
C VAL A 27 6.92 -1.75 2.52
N PRO A 28 5.64 -1.60 2.94
CA PRO A 28 4.69 -2.71 2.96
C PRO A 28 4.60 -3.57 1.68
N CYS A 29 4.63 -2.94 0.50
CA CYS A 29 4.57 -3.63 -0.79
C CYS A 29 5.85 -4.42 -1.18
N PHE A 30 6.95 -4.26 -0.43
CA PHE A 30 8.21 -4.98 -0.60
C PHE A 30 8.57 -5.87 0.61
N SER A 31 7.67 -5.95 1.61
CA SER A 31 7.82 -6.85 2.75
C SER A 31 7.82 -8.31 2.33
N ALA A 32 8.42 -9.19 3.13
CA ALA A 32 8.47 -10.62 2.78
C ALA A 32 7.06 -11.23 2.60
N ALA A 33 6.10 -10.80 3.43
CA ALA A 33 4.70 -11.24 3.36
C ALA A 33 4.02 -10.77 2.06
N ALA A 34 4.24 -9.52 1.63
CA ALA A 34 3.66 -9.02 0.39
C ALA A 34 4.22 -9.73 -0.85
N LEU A 35 5.50 -10.13 -0.80
CA LEU A 35 6.17 -10.77 -1.94
C LEU A 35 5.87 -12.26 -2.08
N GLU A 36 5.39 -12.94 -1.04
CA GLU A 36 5.02 -14.36 -1.09
C GLU A 36 3.97 -14.65 -2.19
N HIS A 37 3.10 -13.68 -2.44
CA HIS A 37 2.03 -13.78 -3.44
C HIS A 37 2.33 -13.03 -4.74
N SER A 38 3.47 -12.35 -4.86
CA SER A 38 3.81 -11.59 -6.07
C SER A 38 4.66 -12.42 -7.03
N PRO A 39 4.18 -12.72 -8.25
CA PRO A 39 4.98 -13.46 -9.23
C PRO A 39 6.14 -12.62 -9.80
N ILE A 40 6.00 -11.28 -9.78
CA ILE A 40 6.90 -10.35 -10.46
C ILE A 40 7.71 -9.51 -9.47
N ILE A 41 7.08 -8.90 -8.46
CA ILE A 41 7.76 -7.95 -7.58
C ILE A 41 8.76 -8.69 -6.68
N ARG A 42 9.95 -8.12 -6.51
CA ARG A 42 11.02 -8.62 -5.65
C ARG A 42 11.69 -7.46 -4.90
N GLN A 43 12.45 -7.77 -3.86
CA GLN A 43 13.15 -6.76 -3.06
C GLN A 43 14.19 -6.00 -3.89
N GLU A 44 14.80 -6.63 -4.90
CA GLU A 44 15.76 -5.96 -5.79
C GLU A 44 15.13 -4.78 -6.53
N HIS A 45 13.82 -4.82 -6.81
CA HIS A 45 13.13 -3.71 -7.48
C HIS A 45 13.07 -2.46 -6.59
N LEU A 46 12.93 -2.61 -5.27
CA LEU A 46 13.01 -1.46 -4.35
C LEU A 46 14.41 -0.85 -4.41
N HIS A 47 15.47 -1.67 -4.35
CA HIS A 47 16.83 -1.17 -4.45
C HIS A 47 17.11 -0.46 -5.78
N GLN A 48 16.57 -0.98 -6.89
CA GLN A 48 16.67 -0.32 -8.20
C GLN A 48 15.95 1.03 -8.24
N ILE A 49 14.75 1.12 -7.65
CA ILE A 49 14.01 2.38 -7.54
C ILE A 49 14.82 3.38 -6.72
N LEU A 50 15.26 3.00 -5.51
CA LEU A 50 16.04 3.87 -4.61
C LEU A 50 17.34 4.36 -5.26
N ALA A 51 18.04 3.49 -5.99
CA ALA A 51 19.25 3.84 -6.72
C ALA A 51 19.00 4.81 -7.89
N GLY A 52 17.79 4.83 -8.44
CA GLY A 52 17.38 5.72 -9.52
C GLY A 52 16.84 7.07 -9.07
N LEU A 53 16.60 7.27 -7.76
CA LEU A 53 16.06 8.52 -7.24
C LEU A 53 17.09 9.66 -7.27
N THR A 54 16.61 10.87 -7.52
CA THR A 54 17.38 12.12 -7.50
C THR A 54 16.70 13.15 -6.62
N GLN A 55 17.26 14.36 -6.55
CA GLN A 55 16.62 15.48 -5.84
C GLN A 55 15.26 15.87 -6.45
N ASP A 56 15.00 15.51 -7.71
CA ASP A 56 13.73 15.80 -8.37
C ASP A 56 12.57 14.95 -7.82
N ASP A 57 12.87 13.86 -7.10
CA ASP A 57 11.88 13.00 -6.44
C ASP A 57 11.45 13.53 -5.06
N ILE A 58 12.19 14.48 -4.49
CA ILE A 58 11.91 15.06 -3.16
C ILE A 58 10.47 15.60 -3.05
N PRO A 59 9.90 16.33 -4.04
CA PRO A 59 8.53 16.83 -3.92
C PRO A 59 7.48 15.73 -3.73
N ALA A 60 7.64 14.56 -4.36
CA ALA A 60 6.72 13.43 -4.17
C ALA A 60 6.82 12.87 -2.74
N LEU A 61 8.03 12.75 -2.22
CA LEU A 61 8.30 12.28 -0.85
C LEU A 61 7.80 13.28 0.21
N GLU A 62 8.05 14.58 0.02
CA GLU A 62 7.57 15.64 0.91
C GLU A 62 6.04 15.72 0.91
N ARG A 63 5.39 15.49 -0.24
CA ARG A 63 3.94 15.38 -0.32
C ARG A 63 3.42 14.17 0.45
N ALA A 64 4.09 13.02 0.33
CA ALA A 64 3.75 11.82 1.07
C ALA A 64 3.89 12.00 2.60
N ILE A 65 4.98 12.63 3.05
CA ILE A 65 5.18 13.00 4.46
C ILE A 65 4.08 13.93 4.96
N ALA A 66 3.73 14.95 4.17
CA ALA A 66 2.64 15.86 4.53
C ALA A 66 1.31 15.13 4.69
N SER A 67 0.99 14.19 3.79
CA SER A 67 -0.24 13.38 3.87
C SER A 67 -0.27 12.45 5.07
N LEU A 68 0.87 11.83 5.45
CA LEU A 68 0.96 11.01 6.67
C LEU A 68 0.61 11.80 7.93
N ARG A 69 1.06 13.05 8.03
CA ARG A 69 0.83 13.91 9.20
C ARG A 69 -0.62 14.34 9.38
N VAL A 70 -1.36 14.46 8.28
CA VAL A 70 -2.76 14.90 8.29
C VAL A 70 -3.74 13.76 8.01
N ASN A 71 -3.24 12.53 7.87
CA ASN A 71 -4.02 11.33 7.56
C ASN A 71 -4.91 11.48 6.30
N ASP A 72 -4.39 12.13 5.25
CA ASP A 72 -5.11 12.36 4.00
C ASP A 72 -5.23 11.07 3.18
N GLN A 73 -6.32 10.91 2.42
CA GLN A 73 -6.50 9.76 1.52
C GLN A 73 -5.53 9.84 0.33
N ALA A 74 -4.34 9.31 0.57
CA ALA A 74 -3.22 9.34 -0.34
C ALA A 74 -2.41 8.04 -0.32
N TRP A 75 -1.62 7.87 -1.36
CA TRP A 75 -0.79 6.69 -1.59
C TRP A 75 0.60 7.11 -2.05
N LEU A 76 1.59 6.35 -1.62
CA LEU A 76 2.90 6.30 -2.27
C LEU A 76 2.90 5.10 -3.21
N GLY A 77 2.94 5.38 -4.51
CA GLY A 77 2.94 4.38 -5.56
C GLY A 77 4.33 4.13 -6.12
N PHE A 78 4.50 2.96 -6.73
CA PHE A 78 5.74 2.51 -7.36
C PHE A 78 5.43 1.97 -8.75
N LYS A 79 6.16 2.50 -9.74
CA LYS A 79 6.26 1.93 -11.09
C LYS A 79 7.44 0.97 -11.08
N ILE A 80 7.22 -0.29 -11.46
CA ILE A 80 8.26 -1.33 -11.49
C ILE A 80 8.37 -1.85 -12.91
N VAL A 81 9.43 -1.45 -13.61
CA VAL A 81 9.74 -1.93 -14.95
C VAL A 81 10.65 -3.15 -14.85
N TYR A 82 10.14 -4.32 -15.23
CA TYR A 82 10.88 -5.59 -15.23
C TYR A 82 11.33 -6.01 -16.64
N ASP A 83 10.74 -5.43 -17.69
CA ASP A 83 11.23 -5.52 -19.07
C ASP A 83 11.03 -4.16 -19.77
N ALA A 84 12.13 -3.43 -19.92
CA ALA A 84 12.16 -2.10 -20.53
C ALA A 84 11.64 -2.09 -21.98
N GLN A 85 11.97 -3.13 -22.76
CA GLN A 85 11.54 -3.19 -24.16
C GLN A 85 10.05 -3.47 -24.25
N ALA A 86 9.53 -4.40 -23.45
CA ALA A 86 8.10 -4.71 -23.41
C ALA A 86 7.26 -3.53 -22.90
N CYS A 87 7.74 -2.82 -21.87
CA CYS A 87 7.06 -1.65 -21.29
C CYS A 87 6.82 -0.55 -22.35
N MET A 88 7.78 -0.37 -23.25
CA MET A 88 7.76 0.63 -24.33
C MET A 88 7.07 0.13 -25.62
N ARG A 89 6.52 -1.08 -25.64
CA ARG A 89 5.70 -1.54 -26.78
C ARG A 89 4.29 -0.95 -26.69
N PRO A 90 3.71 -0.50 -27.82
CA PRO A 90 2.29 -0.21 -27.89
C PRO A 90 1.49 -1.49 -27.60
N ASP A 91 0.48 -1.38 -26.74
CA ASP A 91 -0.46 -2.48 -26.53
C ASP A 91 -1.44 -2.55 -27.71
N ASN A 92 -1.60 -3.74 -28.29
CA ASN A 92 -2.53 -3.99 -29.38
C ASN A 92 -3.99 -4.05 -28.92
N GLN A 93 -4.25 -4.16 -27.61
CA GLN A 93 -5.62 -4.28 -27.07
C GLN A 93 -6.21 -2.93 -26.66
N SER A 94 -5.38 -1.93 -26.34
CA SER A 94 -5.83 -0.60 -25.90
C SER A 94 -5.37 0.51 -26.86
N PHE A 95 -6.08 0.61 -27.98
CA PHE A 95 -5.77 1.47 -29.14
C PHE A 95 -5.52 2.97 -28.85
N ASP A 96 -5.90 3.50 -27.68
CA ASP A 96 -5.78 4.93 -27.35
C ASP A 96 -4.73 5.26 -26.26
N LEU A 97 -4.09 4.25 -25.66
CA LEU A 97 -3.18 4.47 -24.53
C LEU A 97 -1.69 4.48 -24.93
N GLY A 98 -1.30 3.70 -25.94
CA GLY A 98 0.08 3.67 -26.43
C GLY A 98 1.09 3.02 -25.45
N PRO A 99 2.41 3.20 -25.68
CA PRO A 99 3.45 2.71 -24.77
C PRO A 99 3.49 3.52 -23.46
N SER A 100 4.20 3.01 -22.45
CA SER A 100 4.59 3.85 -21.32
C SER A 100 5.47 5.00 -21.80
N GLU A 101 5.46 6.14 -21.10
CA GLU A 101 6.27 7.29 -21.48
C GLU A 101 7.76 7.02 -21.35
N ASP A 102 8.13 6.16 -20.40
CA ASP A 102 9.52 5.75 -20.21
C ASP A 102 9.67 4.31 -19.69
N ASP A 103 10.91 3.83 -19.72
CA ASP A 103 11.31 2.46 -19.43
C ASP A 103 11.94 2.29 -18.05
N LYS A 104 11.68 3.21 -17.11
CA LYS A 104 12.32 3.26 -15.80
C LYS A 104 11.34 3.09 -14.66
N SER A 105 11.77 2.34 -13.65
CA SER A 105 11.09 2.26 -12.37
C SER A 105 11.22 3.58 -11.60
N THR A 106 10.20 3.93 -10.82
CA THR A 106 10.20 5.14 -9.99
C THR A 106 9.13 5.06 -8.90
N LEU A 107 9.10 6.06 -8.03
CA LEU A 107 8.02 6.28 -7.08
C LEU A 107 7.20 7.52 -7.50
N PHE A 108 5.97 7.58 -7.03
CA PHE A 108 5.11 8.74 -7.21
C PHE A 108 4.15 8.88 -6.03
N PHE A 109 3.70 10.09 -5.79
CA PHE A 109 2.60 10.37 -4.89
C PHE A 109 1.30 10.47 -5.69
N ALA A 110 0.20 9.96 -5.14
CA ALA A 110 -1.14 10.25 -5.64
C ALA A 110 -2.15 10.37 -4.48
N ASN A 111 -3.17 11.21 -4.65
CA ASN A 111 -4.27 11.31 -3.68
C ASN A 111 -5.66 11.07 -4.30
N GLU A 112 -6.70 11.04 -3.46
CA GLU A 112 -8.08 10.81 -3.88
C GLU A 112 -8.57 11.85 -4.91
N SER A 113 -8.08 13.09 -4.81
CA SER A 113 -8.35 14.17 -5.78
C SER A 113 -7.68 13.94 -7.15
N LYS A 114 -6.97 12.82 -7.33
CA LYS A 114 -6.23 12.43 -8.54
C LYS A 114 -5.08 13.39 -8.87
N ASP A 115 -4.58 14.09 -7.87
CA ASP A 115 -3.36 14.87 -7.94
C ASP A 115 -2.17 13.91 -7.88
N ILE A 116 -1.23 14.05 -8.82
CA ILE A 116 -0.09 13.13 -8.96
C ILE A 116 1.19 13.95 -8.96
N VAL A 117 2.15 13.55 -8.13
CA VAL A 117 3.49 14.13 -8.11
C VAL A 117 4.49 13.01 -8.45
N CYS A 118 5.16 13.15 -9.59
CA CYS A 118 6.17 12.24 -10.08
C CYS A 118 7.26 13.07 -10.77
N SER A 119 8.53 12.79 -10.48
CA SER A 119 9.67 13.48 -11.09
C SER A 119 9.83 13.12 -12.57
N ARG A 120 9.43 11.90 -12.94
CA ARG A 120 9.58 11.33 -14.28
C ARG A 120 8.39 11.73 -15.15
N PRO A 121 8.62 11.90 -16.47
CA PRO A 121 7.52 12.15 -17.39
C PRO A 121 6.57 10.95 -17.41
N TRP A 122 5.29 11.23 -17.59
CA TRP A 122 4.25 10.22 -17.65
C TRP A 122 3.19 10.67 -18.66
N ASN A 123 2.58 9.70 -19.34
CA ASN A 123 1.54 9.96 -20.33
C ASN A 123 0.16 9.46 -19.86
N LYS A 124 -0.81 9.41 -20.78
CA LYS A 124 -2.18 8.97 -20.48
C LYS A 124 -2.24 7.53 -19.94
N ARG A 125 -1.40 6.63 -20.46
CA ARG A 125 -1.29 5.24 -19.98
C ARG A 125 -0.75 5.20 -18.57
N ASP A 126 0.39 5.84 -18.33
CA ASP A 126 1.01 5.87 -17.01
C ASP A 126 0.07 6.48 -15.97
N ARG A 127 -0.58 7.60 -16.30
CA ARG A 127 -1.58 8.24 -15.42
C ARG A 127 -2.72 7.29 -15.08
N LYS A 128 -3.23 6.52 -16.04
CA LYS A 128 -4.29 5.54 -15.79
C LYS A 128 -3.81 4.47 -14.81
N GLN A 129 -2.62 3.91 -15.02
CA GLN A 129 -2.06 2.87 -14.15
C GLN A 129 -1.72 3.40 -12.74
N MET A 130 -1.14 4.60 -12.64
CA MET A 130 -0.89 5.29 -11.37
C MET A 130 -2.17 5.46 -10.56
N LEU A 131 -3.29 5.81 -11.20
CA LEU A 131 -4.58 5.95 -10.53
C LEU A 131 -5.27 4.62 -10.25
N ASP A 132 -5.10 3.60 -11.10
CA ASP A 132 -5.72 2.29 -10.91
C ASP A 132 -5.02 1.52 -9.76
N CYS A 133 -3.69 1.65 -9.61
CA CYS A 133 -2.97 1.03 -8.50
C CYS A 133 -3.09 1.79 -7.16
N THR A 134 -3.69 2.98 -7.15
CA THR A 134 -3.93 3.82 -5.96
C THR A 134 -5.43 3.95 -5.61
N ARG A 135 -6.22 2.92 -5.95
CA ARG A 135 -7.64 2.79 -5.57
C ARG A 135 -7.90 1.41 -4.97
N GLY A 136 -8.56 1.35 -3.81
CA GLY A 136 -8.97 0.10 -3.16
C GLY A 136 -7.80 -0.89 -2.98
N PRO A 137 -8.04 -2.22 -2.90
CA PRO A 137 -6.98 -3.18 -3.18
C PRO A 137 -6.46 -2.93 -4.59
N SER A 138 -5.15 -2.68 -4.75
CA SER A 138 -4.54 -2.22 -6.00
C SER A 138 -5.11 -2.93 -7.23
N MET A 139 -5.72 -2.19 -8.16
CA MET A 139 -6.39 -2.78 -9.32
C MET A 139 -5.51 -2.73 -10.57
N HIS A 140 -5.64 -3.77 -11.42
CA HIS A 140 -5.07 -3.82 -12.78
C HIS A 140 -3.55 -3.57 -12.86
N VAL A 141 -2.80 -4.01 -11.84
CA VAL A 141 -1.36 -3.76 -11.71
C VAL A 141 -0.50 -4.40 -12.81
N ASP A 142 -0.96 -5.51 -13.40
CA ASP A 142 -0.26 -6.25 -14.47
C ASP A 142 -0.96 -6.15 -15.82
N GLN A 143 -1.66 -5.04 -16.09
CA GLN A 143 -2.41 -4.87 -17.34
C GLN A 143 -1.51 -4.84 -18.58
N PHE A 144 -0.25 -4.43 -18.45
CA PHE A 144 0.65 -4.25 -19.58
C PHE A 144 1.97 -4.96 -19.37
N GLU A 145 2.48 -5.59 -20.43
CA GLU A 145 3.73 -6.34 -20.39
C GLU A 145 4.93 -5.43 -20.06
N GLY A 146 5.85 -5.94 -19.24
CA GLY A 146 7.12 -5.30 -18.90
C GLY A 146 7.07 -4.29 -17.76
N VAL A 147 5.86 -3.97 -17.26
CA VAL A 147 5.68 -3.08 -16.13
C VAL A 147 4.60 -3.59 -15.17
N THR A 148 4.89 -3.55 -13.88
CA THR A 148 3.91 -3.77 -12.82
C THR A 148 3.90 -2.56 -11.87
N TRP A 149 2.86 -2.46 -11.06
CA TRP A 149 2.64 -1.33 -10.17
C TRP A 149 2.23 -1.82 -8.78
N CYS A 150 2.65 -1.10 -7.75
CA CYS A 150 2.12 -1.31 -6.40
C CYS A 150 2.01 0.02 -5.69
N SER A 151 1.24 0.07 -4.60
CA SER A 151 1.16 1.27 -3.77
C SER A 151 1.04 0.91 -2.30
N VAL A 152 1.37 1.88 -1.46
CA VAL A 152 1.15 1.82 -0.02
C VAL A 152 0.23 2.97 0.39
N PRO A 153 -0.83 2.70 1.16
CA PRO A 153 -1.66 3.77 1.70
C PRO A 153 -0.83 4.60 2.71
N LEU A 154 -1.06 5.91 2.68
CA LEU A 154 -0.47 6.91 3.57
C LEU A 154 -1.48 7.40 4.63
N PHE A 155 -2.57 6.67 4.80
CA PHE A 155 -3.61 6.91 5.79
C PHE A 155 -3.86 5.63 6.60
N SER A 156 -4.31 5.81 7.83
CA SER A 156 -4.72 4.69 8.68
C SER A 156 -5.81 3.91 7.99
N THR A 157 -5.56 2.64 7.76
CA THR A 157 -6.58 1.68 7.37
C THR A 157 -7.60 1.61 8.50
N GLN A 158 -8.86 1.93 8.19
CA GLN A 158 -9.94 1.89 9.17
C GLN A 158 -10.02 0.51 9.83
N ARG A 159 -10.48 0.46 11.08
CA ARG A 159 -10.56 -0.78 11.83
C ARG A 159 -12.00 -1.26 11.85
N ALA A 160 -12.22 -2.49 11.40
CA ALA A 160 -13.48 -3.19 11.51
C ALA A 160 -13.51 -3.96 12.83
N VAL A 161 -14.52 -3.72 13.64
CA VAL A 161 -14.75 -4.35 14.93
C VAL A 161 -15.78 -5.45 14.74
N ILE A 162 -15.35 -6.70 14.89
CA ILE A 162 -16.18 -7.87 14.64
C ILE A 162 -16.64 -8.43 15.99
N TYR A 163 -17.91 -8.22 16.29
CA TYR A 163 -18.58 -8.75 17.48
C TYR A 163 -18.99 -10.20 17.24
N GLY A 164 -18.41 -11.11 18.03
CA GLY A 164 -18.53 -12.53 17.87
C GLY A 164 -17.44 -13.09 16.96
N ALA A 165 -16.85 -14.20 17.37
CA ALA A 165 -15.77 -14.92 16.72
C ALA A 165 -16.29 -16.21 16.07
N GLY A 166 -17.53 -16.23 15.57
CA GLY A 166 -18.11 -17.38 14.87
C GLY A 166 -17.44 -17.67 13.51
N GLU A 167 -17.94 -18.68 12.79
CA GLU A 167 -17.41 -19.04 11.47
C GLU A 167 -17.61 -17.94 10.42
N VAL A 168 -18.72 -17.20 10.48
CA VAL A 168 -18.94 -16.04 9.60
C VAL A 168 -17.86 -14.97 9.82
N SER A 169 -17.43 -14.77 11.07
CA SER A 169 -16.43 -13.79 11.43
C SER A 169 -15.06 -14.07 10.81
N THR A 170 -14.69 -15.34 10.59
CA THR A 170 -13.42 -15.68 9.92
C THR A 170 -13.44 -15.31 8.44
N PHE A 171 -14.61 -15.40 7.78
CA PHE A 171 -14.75 -14.94 6.39
C PHE A 171 -14.79 -13.41 6.31
N LEU A 172 -15.49 -12.77 7.25
CA LEU A 172 -15.56 -11.31 7.32
C LEU A 172 -14.19 -10.70 7.59
N GLU A 173 -13.41 -11.27 8.50
CA GLU A 173 -12.04 -10.82 8.79
C GLU A 173 -11.19 -10.81 7.53
N ARG A 174 -11.19 -11.91 6.78
CA ARG A 174 -10.43 -12.01 5.54
C ARG A 174 -10.89 -10.99 4.51
N TYR A 175 -12.19 -10.80 4.36
CA TYR A 175 -12.74 -9.80 3.45
C TYR A 175 -12.37 -8.36 3.86
N CYS A 176 -12.41 -8.05 5.15
CA CYS A 176 -11.95 -6.79 5.70
C CYS A 176 -10.48 -6.55 5.37
N GLN A 177 -9.62 -7.55 5.59
CA GLN A 177 -8.19 -7.47 5.26
C GLN A 177 -7.97 -7.27 3.75
N ASP A 178 -8.70 -7.97 2.90
CA ASP A 178 -8.66 -7.79 1.43
C ASP A 178 -9.10 -6.38 1.02
N CYS A 179 -10.04 -5.78 1.77
CA CYS A 179 -10.46 -4.38 1.58
C CYS A 179 -9.51 -3.36 2.23
N GLY A 180 -8.45 -3.81 2.91
CA GLY A 180 -7.50 -2.96 3.60
C GLY A 180 -8.00 -2.41 4.93
N PHE A 181 -8.93 -3.09 5.62
CA PHE A 181 -9.26 -2.80 7.02
C PHE A 181 -8.32 -3.56 7.95
N THR A 182 -7.96 -2.94 9.08
CA THR A 182 -7.49 -3.73 10.23
C THR A 182 -8.70 -4.34 10.94
N THR A 183 -8.51 -5.42 11.68
CA THR A 183 -9.63 -6.11 12.34
C THR A 183 -9.37 -6.31 13.83
N LEU A 184 -10.39 -6.02 14.62
CA LEU A 184 -10.47 -6.34 16.04
C LEU A 184 -11.63 -7.32 16.23
N VAL A 185 -11.36 -8.51 16.73
CA VAL A 185 -12.39 -9.53 16.98
C VAL A 185 -12.63 -9.63 18.48
N ILE A 186 -13.90 -9.53 18.88
CA ILE A 186 -14.34 -9.54 20.27
C ILE A 186 -15.25 -10.73 20.49
N ASP A 187 -15.00 -11.54 21.52
CA ASP A 187 -15.87 -12.66 21.87
C ASP A 187 -15.78 -12.98 23.37
N ASP A 188 -16.80 -13.64 23.90
CA ASP A 188 -16.92 -14.07 25.28
C ASP A 188 -16.55 -15.55 25.51
N ASP A 189 -16.15 -16.26 24.46
CA ASP A 189 -15.59 -17.60 24.51
C ASP A 189 -14.13 -17.59 24.00
N PRO A 190 -13.13 -17.82 24.88
CA PRO A 190 -11.73 -17.78 24.49
C PRO A 190 -11.35 -18.90 23.53
N ALA A 191 -12.16 -19.97 23.41
CA ALA A 191 -11.91 -21.05 22.47
C ALA A 191 -12.02 -20.58 21.01
N PHE A 192 -12.78 -19.51 20.75
CA PHE A 192 -12.96 -18.96 19.41
C PHE A 192 -11.87 -17.91 19.06
N LEU A 193 -11.25 -17.27 20.05
CA LEU A 193 -10.25 -16.20 19.84
C LEU A 193 -8.81 -16.73 19.64
N THR A 194 -8.60 -17.54 18.62
CA THR A 194 -7.27 -18.12 18.32
C THR A 194 -6.58 -17.43 17.15
N GLN A 195 -5.24 -17.44 17.16
CA GLN A 195 -4.43 -16.94 16.04
C GLN A 195 -4.64 -17.77 14.75
N GLU A 196 -4.94 -19.07 14.87
CA GLU A 196 -5.25 -19.91 13.71
C GLU A 196 -6.53 -19.42 12.99
N ARG A 197 -7.53 -18.97 13.74
CA ARG A 197 -8.81 -18.50 13.18
C ARG A 197 -8.75 -17.04 12.73
N PHE A 198 -7.96 -16.22 13.42
CA PHE A 198 -7.81 -14.79 13.13
C PHE A 198 -6.33 -14.42 13.13
N PRO A 199 -5.58 -14.74 12.04
CA PRO A 199 -4.13 -14.61 12.01
C PRO A 199 -3.64 -13.16 12.03
N ALA A 200 -4.41 -12.23 11.47
CA ALA A 200 -4.04 -10.83 11.33
C ALA A 200 -4.79 -9.88 12.28
N SER A 201 -5.80 -10.37 13.02
CA SER A 201 -6.60 -9.53 13.91
C SER A 201 -5.99 -9.34 15.30
N GLU A 202 -6.30 -8.18 15.88
CA GLU A 202 -6.35 -8.03 17.32
C GLU A 202 -7.53 -8.88 17.87
N ARG A 203 -7.35 -9.50 19.03
CA ARG A 203 -8.34 -10.38 19.64
C ARG A 203 -8.56 -9.96 21.09
N VAL A 204 -9.79 -9.63 21.44
CA VAL A 204 -10.16 -9.20 22.78
C VAL A 204 -11.21 -10.15 23.34
N PHE A 205 -10.89 -10.73 24.49
CA PHE A 205 -11.83 -11.50 25.28
C PHE A 205 -12.62 -10.56 26.18
N VAL A 206 -13.95 -10.73 26.21
CA VAL A 206 -14.84 -10.08 27.16
C VAL A 206 -15.54 -11.12 28.03
N ASN A 207 -16.11 -10.70 29.15
CA ASN A 207 -16.92 -11.57 29.97
C ASN A 207 -18.25 -11.97 29.27
N ALA A 208 -18.84 -13.09 29.73
CA ALA A 208 -20.07 -13.67 29.16
C ALA A 208 -21.30 -12.74 29.15
N ASP A 209 -21.34 -11.76 30.05
CA ASP A 209 -22.39 -10.73 30.10
C ASP A 209 -22.02 -9.46 29.29
N TRP A 210 -20.88 -9.47 28.59
CA TRP A 210 -20.37 -8.41 27.72
C TRP A 210 -20.16 -7.05 28.42
N SER A 211 -20.18 -7.01 29.75
CA SER A 211 -20.03 -5.75 30.50
C SER A 211 -18.61 -5.17 30.41
N ASP A 212 -17.62 -6.00 30.08
CA ASP A 212 -16.26 -5.59 29.78
C ASP A 212 -16.12 -4.88 28.43
N LEU A 213 -17.15 -4.88 27.59
CA LEU A 213 -17.10 -4.20 26.30
C LEU A 213 -16.80 -2.70 26.43
N SER A 214 -17.25 -2.08 27.52
CA SER A 214 -16.96 -0.67 27.86
C SER A 214 -15.46 -0.37 28.06
N LYS A 215 -14.63 -1.40 28.22
CA LYS A 215 -13.17 -1.30 28.37
C LYS A 215 -12.43 -1.44 27.03
N VAL A 216 -13.13 -1.82 25.97
CA VAL A 216 -12.56 -1.89 24.62
C VAL A 216 -12.45 -0.48 24.08
N GLU A 217 -11.24 -0.07 23.72
CA GLU A 217 -10.99 1.25 23.16
C GLU A 217 -11.51 1.31 21.73
N LEU A 218 -12.65 2.00 21.56
CA LEU A 218 -13.26 2.30 20.28
C LEU A 218 -13.11 3.80 19.96
N THR A 219 -12.89 4.12 18.69
CA THR A 219 -12.85 5.50 18.19
C THR A 219 -14.02 5.78 17.25
N GLU A 220 -14.22 7.05 16.88
CA GLU A 220 -15.24 7.44 15.89
C GLU A 220 -14.93 6.93 14.46
N ASP A 221 -13.71 6.45 14.23
CA ASP A 221 -13.26 5.90 12.95
C ASP A 221 -13.43 4.36 12.85
N ASP A 222 -13.90 3.70 13.92
CA ASP A 222 -14.14 2.26 13.95
C ASP A 222 -15.47 1.89 13.27
N TYR A 223 -15.45 0.80 12.48
CA TYR A 223 -16.63 0.23 11.82
C TYR A 223 -17.12 -0.95 12.64
N CYS A 224 -18.24 -0.77 13.34
CA CYS A 224 -18.89 -1.79 14.17
C CYS A 224 -20.06 -2.48 13.43
#